data_AF-A0A4S4EXR3-F1
#
_entry.id   AF-A0A4S4EXR3-F1
#
_cell.length_a   1.000
_cell.length_b   1.000
_cell.length_c   1.000
_cell.angle_alpha   90.00
_cell.angle_beta   90.00
_cell.angle_gamma   90.00
#
_symmetry.space_group_name_H-M   'P 1'
#
loop_
_entity.id
_entity.type
_entity.pdbx_description
1 polymer ?
#
loop_
_entity_poly.entity_id
_entity_poly.type
_entity_poly.pdbx_seq_one_letter_code
_entity_poly.pdbx_strand_id
1 'polypeptide(L)'
;MTPSDRITKNVNEVKKMGFNPVSWQFVIAVKAFSAMSISTWEKKVEVYKKWGCSEDEILVAFGKYPWCMMASVHKITRVMEFFVNKMEKALSASKNVNFETPDRPNSVIALFENHGFSKTQISKLVMMLPRVLLSDPKKTLLPKLEFFKSKCDSSSDVAKLLSSEPTILKRSLENQIIPSFNILKKFMGSEEELIYCIKRFARVLVYDLQVFVIPNIEIMREAGVPNANIVSFFKYHPKRFMTPSDRFTKNVNEVKKMGFSPVSWQFVIAVKAFSAMSISTWEKKVEVYKKWGCSED
;
A
#
# COMPACT_ATOMS: atom_id res chain seq x y z
N MET A 1 -27.83 -26.40 28.01
CA MET A 1 -27.82 -24.99 27.57
C MET A 1 -28.48 -24.93 26.21
N THR A 2 -29.54 -24.14 26.04
CA THR A 2 -30.24 -24.02 24.75
C THR A 2 -29.37 -23.23 23.75
N PRO A 3 -29.64 -23.31 22.43
CA PRO A 3 -28.95 -22.48 21.44
C PRO A 3 -29.05 -20.97 21.73
N SER A 4 -30.19 -20.52 22.29
CA SER A 4 -30.43 -19.14 22.67
C SER A 4 -29.56 -18.69 23.85
N ASP A 5 -29.46 -19.53 24.89
CA ASP A 5 -28.61 -19.27 26.06
C ASP A 5 -27.13 -19.15 25.67
N ARG A 6 -26.68 -19.97 24.70
CA ARG A 6 -25.31 -19.93 24.19
C ARG A 6 -24.96 -18.61 23.52
N ILE A 7 -25.86 -18.11 22.69
CA ILE A 7 -25.66 -16.84 21.97
C ILE A 7 -25.67 -15.68 22.97
N THR A 8 -26.62 -15.66 23.90
CA THR A 8 -26.71 -14.63 24.96
C THR A 8 -25.43 -14.58 25.81
N LYS A 9 -24.89 -15.74 26.19
CA LYS A 9 -23.60 -15.82 26.89
C LYS A 9 -22.47 -15.22 26.06
N ASN A 10 -22.34 -15.60 24.79
CA ASN A 10 -21.29 -15.09 23.91
C ASN A 10 -21.41 -13.57 23.69
N VAL A 11 -22.62 -13.05 23.52
CA VAL A 11 -22.89 -11.61 23.39
C VAL A 11 -22.43 -10.86 24.64
N ASN A 12 -22.73 -11.35 25.83
CA ASN A 12 -22.34 -10.71 27.08
C ASN A 12 -20.81 -10.74 27.30
N GLU A 13 -20.14 -11.83 26.94
CA GLU A 13 -18.68 -11.91 27.04
C GLU A 13 -17.98 -10.96 26.06
N VAL A 14 -18.44 -10.89 24.80
CA VAL A 14 -17.89 -9.96 23.82
C VAL A 14 -18.10 -8.50 24.26
N LYS A 15 -19.21 -8.16 24.95
CA LYS A 15 -19.40 -6.84 25.57
C LYS A 15 -18.37 -6.56 26.67
N LYS A 16 -18.11 -7.52 27.56
CA LYS A 16 -17.11 -7.38 28.65
C LYS A 16 -15.70 -7.12 28.11
N MET A 17 -15.38 -7.66 26.93
CA MET A 17 -14.10 -7.44 26.24
C MET A 17 -13.98 -6.07 25.56
N GLY A 18 -14.97 -5.17 25.73
CA GLY A 18 -14.92 -3.80 25.21
C GLY A 18 -15.32 -3.64 23.75
N PHE A 19 -15.89 -4.67 23.11
CA PHE A 19 -16.41 -4.54 21.75
C PHE A 19 -17.71 -3.76 21.73
N ASN A 20 -17.78 -2.73 20.88
CA ASN A 20 -18.98 -1.92 20.70
C ASN A 20 -20.09 -2.70 19.97
N PRO A 21 -21.27 -2.95 20.57
CA PRO A 21 -22.37 -3.70 19.95
C PRO A 21 -22.91 -3.13 18.63
N VAL A 22 -22.67 -1.85 18.34
CA VAL A 22 -23.10 -1.19 17.10
C VAL A 22 -22.14 -1.48 15.93
N SER A 23 -20.92 -1.93 16.23
CA SER A 23 -19.86 -2.15 15.26
C SER A 23 -19.95 -3.54 14.62
N TRP A 24 -19.72 -3.65 13.31
CA TRP A 24 -19.66 -4.94 12.61
C TRP A 24 -18.62 -5.91 13.21
N GLN A 25 -17.54 -5.36 13.80
CA GLN A 25 -16.53 -6.12 14.53
C GLN A 25 -17.12 -6.90 15.71
N PHE A 26 -18.16 -6.39 16.37
CA PHE A 26 -18.88 -7.10 17.43
C PHE A 26 -19.56 -8.37 16.91
N VAL A 27 -20.24 -8.27 15.76
CA VAL A 27 -20.89 -9.42 15.13
C VAL A 27 -19.88 -10.50 14.76
N ILE A 28 -18.72 -10.10 14.20
CA ILE A 28 -17.67 -11.07 13.88
C ILE A 28 -17.09 -11.71 15.17
N ALA A 29 -16.89 -10.93 16.23
CA ALA A 29 -16.43 -11.45 17.51
C ALA A 29 -17.41 -12.47 18.11
N VAL A 30 -18.71 -12.17 18.15
CA VAL A 30 -19.75 -13.11 18.62
C VAL A 30 -19.76 -14.38 17.77
N LYS A 31 -19.59 -14.27 16.45
CA LYS A 31 -19.49 -15.44 15.57
C LYS A 31 -18.26 -16.29 15.89
N ALA A 32 -17.10 -15.68 16.13
CA ALA A 32 -15.88 -16.39 16.49
C ALA A 32 -16.00 -17.10 17.85
N PHE A 33 -16.60 -16.46 18.87
CA PHE A 33 -16.91 -17.07 20.17
C PHE A 33 -17.98 -18.16 20.09
N SER A 34 -18.85 -18.11 19.08
CA SER A 34 -19.80 -19.19 18.82
C SER A 34 -19.14 -20.43 18.22
N ALA A 35 -17.95 -20.27 17.63
CA ALA A 35 -17.20 -21.35 16.98
C ALA A 35 -16.16 -22.03 17.90
N MET A 36 -15.90 -21.51 19.10
CA MET A 36 -14.93 -22.11 20.03
C MET A 36 -15.32 -21.91 21.50
N SER A 37 -14.81 -22.77 22.39
CA SER A 37 -15.05 -22.62 23.83
C SER A 37 -14.22 -21.49 24.44
N ILE A 38 -14.66 -20.95 25.58
CA ILE A 38 -13.91 -19.94 26.36
C ILE A 38 -12.54 -20.49 26.78
N SER A 39 -12.47 -21.75 27.24
CA SER A 39 -11.19 -22.38 27.57
C SER A 39 -10.23 -22.45 26.36
N THR A 40 -10.77 -22.68 25.15
CA THR A 40 -9.97 -22.64 23.91
C THR A 40 -9.47 -21.22 23.62
N TRP A 41 -10.29 -20.21 23.87
CA TRP A 41 -9.91 -18.80 23.74
C TRP A 41 -8.76 -18.45 24.70
N GLU A 42 -8.91 -18.76 25.99
CA GLU A 42 -7.90 -18.49 27.03
C GLU A 42 -6.57 -19.16 26.68
N LYS A 43 -6.59 -20.44 26.27
CA LYS A 43 -5.37 -21.13 25.81
C LYS A 43 -4.67 -20.42 24.65
N LYS A 44 -5.42 -19.82 23.71
CA LYS A 44 -4.85 -19.05 22.60
C LYS A 44 -4.31 -17.70 23.05
N VAL A 45 -4.98 -17.04 24.01
CA VAL A 45 -4.49 -15.80 24.64
C VAL A 45 -3.15 -16.06 25.34
N GLU A 46 -3.04 -17.14 26.11
CA GLU A 46 -1.79 -17.50 26.80
C GLU A 46 -0.64 -17.80 25.84
N VAL A 47 -0.93 -18.40 24.67
CA VAL A 47 0.08 -18.58 23.61
C VAL A 47 0.60 -17.23 23.14
N TYR A 48 -0.28 -16.27 22.86
CA TYR A 48 0.14 -14.92 22.48
C TYR A 48 0.94 -14.22 23.60
N LYS A 49 0.51 -14.34 24.86
CA LYS A 49 1.23 -13.79 26.03
C LYS A 49 2.64 -14.37 26.16
N LYS A 50 2.82 -15.68 25.92
CA LYS A 50 4.14 -16.34 25.89
C LYS A 50 5.10 -15.68 24.88
N TRP A 51 4.58 -15.12 23.80
CA TRP A 51 5.35 -14.40 22.78
C TRP A 51 5.41 -12.89 22.99
N GLY A 52 5.05 -12.41 24.19
CA GLY A 52 5.18 -11.02 24.61
C GLY A 52 3.99 -10.11 24.28
N CYS A 53 2.85 -10.65 23.82
CA CYS A 53 1.65 -9.83 23.60
C CYS A 53 1.01 -9.41 24.93
N SER A 54 0.59 -8.16 25.06
CA SER A 54 -0.37 -7.78 26.09
C SER A 54 -1.79 -8.24 25.74
N GLU A 55 -2.67 -8.33 26.73
CA GLU A 55 -4.07 -8.70 26.50
C GLU A 55 -4.79 -7.69 25.61
N ASP A 56 -4.54 -6.39 25.81
CA ASP A 56 -5.07 -5.31 24.97
C ASP A 56 -4.63 -5.43 23.51
N GLU A 57 -3.35 -5.76 23.27
CA GLU A 57 -2.82 -5.96 21.91
C GLU A 57 -3.47 -7.13 21.18
N ILE A 58 -3.87 -8.17 21.93
CA ILE A 58 -4.60 -9.34 21.42
C ILE A 58 -6.03 -8.94 21.09
N LEU A 59 -6.72 -8.21 21.97
CA LEU A 59 -8.09 -7.76 21.74
C LEU A 59 -8.19 -6.80 20.54
N VAL A 60 -7.27 -5.82 20.45
CA VAL A 60 -7.16 -4.92 19.30
C VAL A 60 -6.88 -5.70 18.01
N ALA A 61 -6.03 -6.74 18.07
CA ALA A 61 -5.77 -7.60 16.92
C ALA A 61 -6.99 -8.38 16.48
N PHE A 62 -7.68 -9.01 17.42
CA PHE A 62 -8.86 -9.81 17.18
C PHE A 62 -9.98 -8.96 16.57
N GLY A 63 -10.18 -7.73 17.05
CA GLY A 63 -11.18 -6.82 16.48
C GLY A 63 -10.89 -6.38 15.04
N LYS A 64 -9.60 -6.28 14.66
CA LYS A 64 -9.20 -5.97 13.28
C LYS A 64 -9.17 -7.21 12.39
N TYR A 65 -8.73 -8.34 12.94
CA TYR A 65 -8.44 -9.58 12.21
C TYR A 65 -8.92 -10.82 12.98
N PRO A 66 -10.23 -11.10 13.02
CA PRO A 66 -10.79 -12.16 13.87
C PRO A 66 -10.19 -13.56 13.62
N TRP A 67 -9.72 -13.78 12.39
CA TRP A 67 -9.05 -15.01 11.95
C TRP A 67 -7.79 -15.37 12.76
N CYS A 68 -7.11 -14.39 13.39
CA CYS A 68 -5.93 -14.68 14.21
C CYS A 68 -6.29 -15.60 15.39
N MET A 69 -7.47 -15.42 15.98
CA MET A 69 -7.98 -16.26 17.07
C MET A 69 -8.76 -17.48 16.55
N MET A 70 -9.20 -17.49 15.28
CA MET A 70 -9.83 -18.67 14.67
C MET A 70 -8.80 -19.77 14.31
N ALA A 71 -7.52 -19.43 14.18
CA ALA A 71 -6.45 -20.40 13.97
C ALA A 71 -6.31 -21.39 15.17
N SER A 72 -5.73 -22.56 14.92
CA SER A 72 -5.38 -23.49 16.01
C SER A 72 -4.20 -22.95 16.81
N VAL A 73 -4.08 -23.38 18.08
CA VAL A 73 -2.92 -23.04 18.93
C VAL A 73 -1.60 -23.37 18.22
N HIS A 74 -1.52 -24.55 17.61
CA HIS A 74 -0.33 -24.97 16.87
C HIS A 74 0.02 -23.98 15.73
N LYS A 75 -0.98 -23.55 14.95
CA LYS A 75 -0.80 -22.60 13.86
C LYS A 75 -0.31 -21.24 14.38
N ILE A 76 -0.92 -20.75 15.47
CA ILE A 76 -0.51 -19.50 16.11
C ILE A 76 0.96 -19.60 16.54
N THR A 77 1.34 -20.65 17.27
CA THR A 77 2.72 -20.85 17.72
C THR A 77 3.70 -20.86 16.56
N ARG A 78 3.43 -21.61 15.48
CA ARG A 78 4.31 -21.66 14.29
C ARG A 78 4.50 -20.31 13.63
N VAL A 79 3.43 -19.54 13.46
CA VAL A 79 3.51 -18.20 12.88
C VAL A 79 4.31 -17.29 13.83
N MET A 80 4.07 -17.36 15.14
CA MET A 80 4.81 -16.56 16.12
C MET A 80 6.31 -16.90 16.13
N GLU A 81 6.68 -18.18 16.13
CA GLU A 81 8.07 -18.64 16.01
C GLU A 81 8.74 -18.07 14.76
N PHE A 82 8.05 -18.13 13.61
CA PHE A 82 8.58 -17.59 12.36
C PHE A 82 8.85 -16.09 12.45
N PHE A 83 7.88 -15.29 12.91
CA PHE A 83 8.04 -13.82 12.93
C PHE A 83 9.02 -13.36 14.01
N VAL A 84 8.94 -13.93 15.22
CA VAL A 84 9.81 -13.54 16.34
C VAL A 84 11.24 -14.00 16.11
N ASN A 85 11.45 -15.26 15.73
CA ASN A 85 12.80 -15.82 15.66
C ASN A 85 13.49 -15.58 14.31
N LYS A 86 12.74 -15.59 13.19
CA LYS A 86 13.34 -15.48 11.85
C LYS A 86 13.32 -14.07 11.28
N MET A 87 12.32 -13.26 11.65
CA MET A 87 12.17 -11.90 11.15
C MET A 87 12.59 -10.84 12.18
N GLU A 88 12.99 -11.27 13.39
CA GLU A 88 13.41 -10.43 14.52
C GLU A 88 12.40 -9.31 14.86
N LYS A 89 11.12 -9.52 14.51
CA LYS A 89 10.07 -8.49 14.61
C LYS A 89 8.73 -9.08 15.01
N ALA A 90 8.09 -8.42 15.97
CA ALA A 90 6.89 -8.91 16.63
C ALA A 90 5.55 -8.45 16.01
N LEU A 91 4.55 -9.33 16.20
CA LEU A 91 3.09 -9.17 16.26
C LEU A 91 2.29 -8.57 15.11
N SER A 92 2.67 -7.40 14.59
CA SER A 92 1.78 -6.66 13.70
C SER A 92 1.53 -7.38 12.37
N ALA A 93 2.58 -8.02 11.85
CA ALA A 93 2.54 -8.77 10.60
C ALA A 93 1.98 -10.20 10.76
N SER A 94 2.29 -10.89 11.87
CA SER A 94 1.84 -12.28 12.11
C SER A 94 0.32 -12.42 12.15
N LYS A 95 -0.38 -11.40 12.65
CA LYS A 95 -1.86 -11.34 12.70
C LYS A 95 -2.54 -11.42 11.32
N ASN A 96 -1.79 -11.16 10.24
CA ASN A 96 -2.31 -11.09 8.87
C ASN A 96 -2.11 -12.37 8.05
N VAL A 97 -1.41 -13.37 8.60
CA VAL A 97 -1.10 -14.63 7.93
C VAL A 97 -1.30 -15.82 8.85
N ASN A 98 -1.63 -16.96 8.23
CA ASN A 98 -1.74 -18.23 8.90
C ASN A 98 -1.25 -19.32 7.93
N PHE A 99 -0.39 -20.21 8.40
CA PHE A 99 0.13 -21.33 7.60
C PHE A 99 0.39 -22.56 8.47
N GLU A 100 0.24 -23.74 7.86
CA GLU A 100 0.47 -25.01 8.55
C GLU A 100 1.95 -25.33 8.65
N THR A 101 2.70 -25.19 7.56
CA THR A 101 4.14 -25.44 7.54
C THR A 101 4.89 -24.17 7.14
N PRO A 102 6.13 -23.99 7.62
CA PRO A 102 6.95 -22.85 7.21
C PRO A 102 7.53 -23.03 5.80
N ASP A 103 7.28 -24.14 5.10
CA ASP A 103 7.91 -24.46 3.82
C ASP A 103 7.63 -23.42 2.75
N ARG A 104 6.38 -22.96 2.61
CA ARG A 104 6.00 -21.92 1.66
C ARG A 104 6.61 -20.56 2.04
N PRO A 105 6.44 -20.04 3.27
CA PRO A 105 7.16 -18.84 3.72
C PRO A 105 8.67 -18.90 3.51
N ASN A 106 9.31 -20.04 3.84
CA ASN A 106 10.74 -20.26 3.64
C ASN A 106 11.13 -20.22 2.16
N SER A 107 10.33 -20.85 1.29
CA SER A 107 10.55 -20.83 -0.16
C SER A 107 10.38 -19.42 -0.75
N VAL A 108 9.44 -18.63 -0.23
CA VAL A 108 9.29 -17.21 -0.61
C VAL A 108 10.52 -16.40 -0.20
N ILE A 109 11.02 -16.57 1.04
CA ILE A 109 12.24 -15.89 1.51
C ILE A 109 13.44 -16.28 0.63
N ALA A 110 13.66 -17.58 0.43
CA ALA A 110 14.77 -18.08 -0.38
C ALA A 110 14.71 -17.56 -1.82
N LEU A 111 13.50 -17.44 -2.40
CA LEU A 111 13.33 -16.83 -3.72
C LEU A 111 13.82 -15.38 -3.74
N PHE A 112 13.44 -14.56 -2.75
CA PHE A 112 13.91 -13.17 -2.68
C PHE A 112 15.42 -13.08 -2.45
N GLU A 113 15.99 -13.91 -1.57
CA GLU A 113 17.44 -13.97 -1.35
C GLU A 113 18.19 -14.31 -2.65
N ASN A 114 17.73 -15.32 -3.39
CA ASN A 114 18.29 -15.70 -4.69
C ASN A 114 18.14 -14.61 -5.76
N HIS A 115 17.25 -13.64 -5.56
CA HIS A 115 17.08 -12.47 -6.43
C HIS A 115 17.74 -11.21 -5.85
N GLY A 116 18.69 -11.36 -4.93
CA GLY A 116 19.54 -10.27 -4.45
C GLY A 116 18.92 -9.37 -3.39
N PHE A 117 17.81 -9.77 -2.77
CA PHE A 117 17.24 -9.02 -1.65
C PHE A 117 18.01 -9.31 -0.37
N SER A 118 18.35 -8.26 0.38
CA SER A 118 18.93 -8.40 1.71
C SER A 118 17.89 -8.86 2.73
N LYS A 119 18.35 -9.44 3.85
CA LYS A 119 17.48 -9.76 5.00
C LYS A 119 16.65 -8.56 5.49
N THR A 120 17.25 -7.37 5.49
CA THR A 120 16.56 -6.12 5.91
C THR A 120 15.48 -5.70 4.93
N GLN A 121 15.72 -5.85 3.62
CA GLN A 121 14.75 -5.62 2.56
C GLN A 121 13.58 -6.60 2.63
N ILE A 122 13.86 -7.89 2.77
CA ILE A 122 12.85 -8.95 2.93
C ILE A 122 12.02 -8.68 4.20
N SER A 123 12.67 -8.34 5.31
CA SER A 123 11.98 -7.95 6.55
C SER A 123 11.03 -6.78 6.33
N LYS A 124 11.49 -5.69 5.70
CA LYS A 124 10.63 -4.54 5.38
C LYS A 124 9.43 -4.94 4.50
N LEU A 125 9.69 -5.73 3.46
CA LEU A 125 8.68 -6.20 2.50
C LEU A 125 7.61 -7.04 3.20
N VAL A 126 8.01 -8.03 3.99
CA VAL A 126 7.12 -8.91 4.75
C VAL A 126 6.34 -8.14 5.81
N MET A 127 6.94 -7.15 6.46
CA MET A 127 6.23 -6.32 7.44
C MET A 127 5.12 -5.47 6.80
N MET A 128 5.36 -4.93 5.60
CA MET A 128 4.36 -4.17 4.84
C MET A 128 3.32 -5.06 4.15
N LEU A 129 3.73 -6.27 3.76
CA LEU A 129 2.90 -7.23 3.04
C LEU A 129 3.09 -8.65 3.57
N PRO A 130 2.54 -8.99 4.76
CA PRO A 130 2.76 -10.31 5.36
C PRO A 130 2.26 -11.45 4.47
N ARG A 131 1.14 -11.24 3.78
CA ARG A 131 0.54 -12.20 2.85
C ARG A 131 1.44 -12.57 1.66
N VAL A 132 2.53 -11.85 1.39
CA VAL A 132 3.50 -12.26 0.36
C VAL A 132 4.03 -13.66 0.65
N LEU A 133 4.19 -14.03 1.93
CA LEU A 133 4.68 -15.33 2.39
C LEU A 133 3.75 -16.49 2.03
N LEU A 134 2.49 -16.20 1.69
CA LEU A 134 1.50 -17.19 1.29
C LEU A 134 1.39 -17.33 -0.24
N SER A 135 2.10 -16.51 -1.00
CA SER A 135 2.11 -16.57 -2.47
C SER A 135 2.82 -17.83 -2.96
N ASP A 136 2.45 -18.29 -4.16
CA ASP A 136 3.23 -19.31 -4.86
C ASP A 136 4.56 -18.68 -5.37
N PRO A 137 5.73 -19.15 -4.90
CA PRO A 137 7.00 -18.57 -5.30
C PRO A 137 7.23 -18.65 -6.81
N LYS A 138 6.88 -19.77 -7.45
CA LYS A 138 7.18 -20.04 -8.87
C LYS A 138 6.13 -19.46 -9.79
N LYS A 139 4.84 -19.59 -9.45
CA LYS A 139 3.73 -19.18 -10.32
C LYS A 139 3.36 -17.71 -10.16
N THR A 140 3.57 -17.12 -8.98
CA THR A 140 3.10 -15.75 -8.69
C THR A 140 4.24 -14.75 -8.58
N LEU A 141 5.29 -15.06 -7.82
CA LEU A 141 6.35 -14.09 -7.51
C LEU A 141 7.46 -14.08 -8.56
N LEU A 142 7.95 -15.26 -8.96
CA LEU A 142 9.04 -15.38 -9.93
C LEU A 142 8.77 -14.63 -11.25
N PRO A 143 7.59 -14.73 -11.90
CA PRO A 143 7.34 -14.00 -13.15
C PRO A 143 7.44 -12.48 -12.97
N LYS A 144 7.04 -11.96 -11.80
CA LYS A 144 7.14 -10.53 -11.47
C LYS A 144 8.60 -10.12 -11.27
N LEU A 145 9.38 -10.94 -10.57
CA LEU A 145 10.80 -10.70 -10.34
C LEU A 145 11.57 -10.69 -11.66
N GLU A 146 11.33 -11.67 -12.53
CA GLU A 146 11.97 -11.75 -13.84
C GLU A 146 11.53 -10.60 -14.76
N PHE A 147 10.27 -10.18 -14.70
CA PHE A 147 9.83 -8.97 -15.40
C PHE A 147 10.65 -7.76 -14.95
N PHE A 148 10.74 -7.45 -13.65
CA PHE A 148 11.50 -6.28 -13.20
C PHE A 148 13.01 -6.42 -13.43
N LYS A 149 13.55 -7.64 -13.37
CA LYS A 149 14.94 -7.93 -13.70
C LYS A 149 15.26 -7.69 -15.17
N SER A 150 14.31 -7.96 -16.08
CA SER A 150 14.44 -7.60 -17.49
C SER A 150 14.43 -6.08 -17.76
N LYS A 151 14.09 -5.28 -16.74
CA LYS A 151 13.93 -3.81 -16.83
C LYS A 151 14.96 -3.01 -16.04
N CYS A 152 15.63 -3.62 -15.08
CA CYS A 152 16.59 -2.96 -14.21
C CYS A 152 17.99 -3.48 -14.50
N ASP A 153 18.98 -2.62 -14.31
CA ASP A 153 20.39 -2.94 -14.62
C ASP A 153 21.00 -3.96 -13.64
N SER A 154 20.40 -4.12 -12.46
CA SER A 154 20.89 -5.06 -11.45
C SER A 154 19.77 -5.64 -10.57
N SER A 155 20.01 -6.83 -10.00
CA SER A 155 19.14 -7.43 -8.99
C SER A 155 18.99 -6.54 -7.74
N SER A 156 20.05 -5.78 -7.39
CA SER A 156 20.00 -4.81 -6.29
C SER A 156 18.97 -3.70 -6.54
N ASP A 157 18.87 -3.22 -7.78
CA ASP A 157 17.88 -2.21 -8.15
C ASP A 157 16.46 -2.74 -8.11
N VAL A 158 16.23 -3.98 -8.56
CA VAL A 158 14.94 -4.67 -8.40
C VAL A 158 14.58 -4.80 -6.92
N ALA A 159 15.54 -5.20 -6.10
CA ALA A 159 15.34 -5.36 -4.66
C ALA A 159 15.00 -4.03 -3.98
N LYS A 160 15.71 -2.94 -4.31
CA LYS A 160 15.41 -1.58 -3.81
C LYS A 160 14.02 -1.13 -4.24
N LEU A 161 13.68 -1.29 -5.52
CA LEU A 161 12.38 -0.91 -6.08
C LEU A 161 11.24 -1.59 -5.33
N LEU A 162 11.24 -2.93 -5.30
CA LEU A 162 10.16 -3.72 -4.72
C LEU A 162 10.10 -3.63 -3.19
N SER A 163 11.23 -3.39 -2.52
CA SER A 163 11.23 -3.16 -1.06
C SER A 163 10.79 -1.75 -0.68
N SER A 164 10.87 -0.78 -1.60
CA SER A 164 10.36 0.58 -1.39
C SER A 164 8.84 0.65 -1.56
N GLU A 165 8.27 -0.15 -2.48
CA GLU A 165 6.84 -0.25 -2.72
C GLU A 165 6.37 -1.73 -2.86
N PRO A 166 6.28 -2.47 -1.75
CA PRO A 166 5.88 -3.89 -1.75
C PRO A 166 4.49 -4.16 -2.34
N THR A 167 3.61 -3.16 -2.38
CA THR A 167 2.22 -3.37 -2.82
C THR A 167 2.09 -3.72 -4.30
N ILE A 168 3.12 -3.44 -5.11
CA ILE A 168 3.22 -3.89 -6.51
C ILE A 168 3.06 -5.41 -6.61
N LEU A 169 3.62 -6.17 -5.65
CA LEU A 169 3.54 -7.63 -5.67
C LEU A 169 2.10 -8.16 -5.47
N LYS A 170 1.16 -7.35 -4.99
CA LYS A 170 -0.27 -7.71 -4.92
C LYS A 170 -0.97 -7.66 -6.27
N ARG A 171 -0.42 -6.94 -7.25
CA ARG A 171 -1.06 -6.73 -8.55
C ARG A 171 -0.80 -7.91 -9.49
N SER A 172 -1.70 -8.11 -10.45
CA SER A 172 -1.47 -9.07 -11.54
C SER A 172 -0.37 -8.55 -12.45
N LEU A 173 0.51 -9.44 -12.89
CA LEU A 173 1.56 -9.08 -13.83
C LEU A 173 0.96 -8.73 -15.19
N GLU A 174 0.04 -9.57 -15.65
CA GLU A 174 -0.57 -9.58 -16.98
C GLU A 174 -1.67 -8.52 -17.12
N ASN A 175 -2.47 -8.31 -16.07
CA ASN A 175 -3.64 -7.43 -16.12
C ASN A 175 -3.39 -6.04 -15.55
N GLN A 176 -2.26 -5.80 -14.88
CA GLN A 176 -1.96 -4.49 -14.29
C GLN A 176 -0.54 -4.05 -14.62
N ILE A 177 0.49 -4.78 -14.18
CA ILE A 177 1.88 -4.27 -14.22
C ILE A 177 2.34 -4.07 -15.68
N ILE A 178 2.21 -5.08 -16.54
CA ILE A 178 2.61 -5.02 -17.95
C ILE A 178 1.77 -3.98 -18.73
N PRO A 179 0.42 -3.98 -18.64
CA PRO A 179 -0.39 -2.94 -19.30
C PRO A 179 -0.02 -1.52 -18.86
N SER A 180 0.14 -1.28 -17.55
CA SER A 180 0.55 0.03 -17.05
C SER A 180 1.93 0.44 -17.57
N PHE A 181 2.89 -0.49 -17.57
CA PHE A 181 4.22 -0.23 -18.11
C PHE A 181 4.17 0.15 -19.59
N ASN A 182 3.41 -0.60 -20.40
CA ASN A 182 3.29 -0.36 -21.84
C ASN A 182 2.61 0.98 -22.17
N ILE A 183 1.57 1.35 -21.42
CA ILE A 183 0.90 2.65 -21.54
C ILE A 183 1.92 3.78 -21.26
N LEU A 184 2.65 3.70 -20.16
CA LEU A 184 3.62 4.72 -19.80
C LEU A 184 4.80 4.76 -20.78
N LYS A 185 5.27 3.61 -21.27
CA LYS A 185 6.34 3.54 -22.27
C LYS A 185 5.93 4.23 -23.56
N LYS A 186 4.71 3.97 -24.03
CA LYS A 186 4.14 4.64 -25.21
C LYS A 186 4.02 6.14 -24.99
N PHE A 187 3.57 6.58 -23.82
CA PHE A 187 3.43 8.00 -23.48
C PHE A 187 4.77 8.73 -23.41
N MET A 188 5.77 8.14 -22.76
CA MET A 188 7.08 8.77 -22.55
C MET A 188 8.00 8.64 -23.77
N GLY A 189 7.79 7.66 -24.65
CA GLY A 189 8.62 7.43 -25.83
C GLY A 189 10.02 6.86 -25.52
N SER A 190 10.40 6.75 -24.25
CA SER A 190 11.68 6.19 -23.80
C SER A 190 11.46 5.20 -22.65
N GLU A 191 11.95 3.97 -22.83
CA GLU A 191 11.94 2.96 -21.75
C GLU A 191 12.87 3.38 -20.61
N GLU A 192 14.06 3.93 -20.92
CA GLU A 192 15.02 4.40 -19.91
C GLU A 192 14.42 5.48 -19.00
N GLU A 193 13.74 6.47 -19.59
CA GLU A 193 13.07 7.52 -18.81
C GLU A 193 11.90 6.99 -17.98
N LEU A 194 11.20 5.98 -18.50
CA LEU A 194 10.16 5.28 -17.73
C LEU A 194 10.75 4.54 -16.53
N ILE A 195 11.88 3.83 -16.70
CA ILE A 195 12.56 3.17 -15.59
C ILE A 195 12.97 4.20 -14.52
N TYR A 196 13.51 5.33 -14.94
CA TYR A 196 13.82 6.44 -14.05
C TYR A 196 12.59 6.95 -13.27
N CYS A 197 11.46 7.12 -13.96
CA CYS A 197 10.18 7.53 -13.36
C CYS A 197 9.67 6.50 -12.34
N ILE A 198 9.71 5.20 -12.68
CA ILE A 198 9.29 4.10 -11.80
C ILE A 198 10.19 4.01 -10.57
N LYS A 199 11.52 4.15 -10.71
CA LYS A 199 12.46 4.18 -9.57
C LYS A 199 12.13 5.32 -8.60
N ARG A 200 11.60 6.46 -9.08
CA ARG A 200 11.16 7.58 -8.23
C ARG A 200 9.80 7.35 -7.56
N PHE A 201 8.86 6.68 -8.23
CA PHE A 201 7.52 6.47 -7.72
C PHE A 201 6.87 5.20 -8.28
N ALA A 202 7.34 4.06 -7.79
CA ALA A 202 6.92 2.74 -8.25
C ALA A 202 5.41 2.49 -8.10
N ARG A 203 4.77 3.19 -7.16
CA ARG A 203 3.34 3.12 -6.89
C ARG A 203 2.47 3.51 -8.10
N VAL A 204 3.03 4.18 -9.10
CA VAL A 204 2.33 4.44 -10.38
C VAL A 204 1.85 3.15 -11.06
N LEU A 205 2.55 2.03 -10.88
CA LEU A 205 2.18 0.72 -11.44
C LEU A 205 1.11 -0.03 -10.61
N VAL A 206 0.70 0.53 -9.46
CA VAL A 206 -0.23 -0.10 -8.52
C VAL A 206 -1.69 0.26 -8.83
N TYR A 207 -1.91 1.34 -9.57
CA TYR A 207 -3.22 1.90 -9.83
C TYR A 207 -3.58 1.87 -11.30
N ASP A 208 -4.88 1.88 -11.59
CA ASP A 208 -5.37 2.00 -12.96
C ASP A 208 -5.01 3.38 -13.53
N LEU A 209 -4.12 3.37 -14.53
CA LEU A 209 -3.68 4.60 -15.17
C LEU A 209 -4.80 5.28 -15.95
N GLN A 210 -5.76 4.52 -16.50
CA GLN A 210 -6.89 5.07 -17.25
C GLN A 210 -7.80 5.93 -16.35
N VAL A 211 -7.87 5.57 -15.06
CA VAL A 211 -8.67 6.31 -14.08
C VAL A 211 -7.88 7.48 -13.50
N PHE A 212 -6.62 7.26 -13.14
CA PHE A 212 -5.88 8.24 -12.34
C PHE A 212 -4.95 9.14 -13.15
N VAL A 213 -4.24 8.62 -14.15
CA VAL A 213 -3.13 9.34 -14.80
C VAL A 213 -3.51 9.91 -16.16
N ILE A 214 -4.14 9.11 -17.01
CA ILE A 214 -4.50 9.50 -18.39
C ILE A 214 -5.41 10.74 -18.41
N PRO A 215 -6.47 10.86 -17.58
CA PRO A 215 -7.31 12.05 -17.61
C PRO A 215 -6.52 13.34 -17.33
N ASN A 216 -5.56 13.29 -16.40
CA ASN A 216 -4.73 14.44 -16.06
C ASN A 216 -3.71 14.79 -17.16
N ILE A 217 -3.26 13.81 -17.95
CA ILE A 217 -2.47 14.06 -19.16
C ILE A 217 -3.32 14.77 -20.22
N GLU A 218 -4.55 14.30 -20.46
CA GLU A 218 -5.45 14.93 -21.44
C GLU A 218 -5.85 16.34 -21.03
N ILE A 219 -6.13 16.58 -19.74
CA ILE A 219 -6.38 17.94 -19.22
C ILE A 219 -5.22 18.90 -19.55
N MET A 220 -3.96 18.44 -19.44
CA MET A 220 -2.82 19.29 -19.81
C MET A 220 -2.69 19.48 -21.33
N ARG A 221 -3.02 18.47 -22.13
CA ARG A 221 -3.02 18.57 -23.61
C ARG A 221 -4.09 19.52 -24.10
N GLU A 222 -5.32 19.37 -23.62
CA GLU A 222 -6.44 20.28 -23.86
C GLU A 222 -6.13 21.69 -23.36
N ALA A 223 -5.32 21.80 -22.31
CA ALA A 223 -4.84 23.09 -21.85
C ALA A 223 -3.86 23.78 -22.81
N GLY A 224 -3.30 23.07 -23.79
CA GLY A 224 -2.30 23.57 -24.73
C GLY A 224 -0.85 23.32 -24.29
N VAL A 225 -0.62 22.45 -23.30
CA VAL A 225 0.74 22.17 -22.82
C VAL A 225 1.47 21.25 -23.81
N PRO A 226 2.68 21.60 -24.27
CA PRO A 226 3.47 20.76 -25.16
C PRO A 226 3.72 19.38 -24.57
N ASN A 227 3.57 18.32 -25.36
CA ASN A 227 3.69 16.95 -24.87
C ASN A 227 5.06 16.69 -24.20
N ALA A 228 6.14 17.29 -24.70
CA ALA A 228 7.48 17.21 -24.08
C ALA A 228 7.50 17.76 -22.65
N ASN A 229 6.77 18.86 -22.38
CA ASN A 229 6.65 19.43 -21.05
C ASN A 229 5.81 18.51 -20.14
N ILE A 230 4.74 17.90 -20.65
CA ILE A 230 3.93 16.96 -19.86
C ILE A 230 4.76 15.71 -19.50
N VAL A 231 5.50 15.14 -20.47
CA VAL A 231 6.40 13.99 -20.24
C VAL A 231 7.46 14.33 -19.20
N SER A 232 8.12 15.49 -19.31
CA SER A 232 9.11 15.94 -18.33
C SER A 232 8.48 16.12 -16.93
N PHE A 233 7.30 16.72 -16.85
CA PHE A 233 6.58 16.86 -15.58
C PHE A 233 6.25 15.50 -14.96
N PHE A 234 5.73 14.58 -15.76
CA PHE A 234 5.38 13.23 -15.33
C PHE A 234 6.61 12.44 -14.88
N LYS A 235 7.70 12.49 -15.65
CA LYS A 235 8.98 11.83 -15.33
C LYS A 235 9.48 12.19 -13.94
N TYR A 236 9.43 13.48 -13.59
CA TYR A 236 9.99 13.97 -12.33
C TYR A 236 8.97 13.98 -11.18
N HIS A 237 7.67 14.03 -11.48
CA HIS A 237 6.59 14.20 -10.49
C HIS A 237 5.33 13.36 -10.78
N PRO A 238 5.45 12.03 -10.99
CA PRO A 238 4.33 11.19 -11.43
C PRO A 238 3.17 11.15 -10.43
N LYS A 239 3.47 11.28 -9.12
CA LYS A 239 2.45 11.38 -8.06
C LYS A 239 1.44 12.52 -8.29
N ARG A 240 1.84 13.62 -8.96
CA ARG A 240 0.94 14.78 -9.17
C ARG A 240 -0.17 14.48 -10.16
N PHE A 241 0.10 13.60 -11.12
CA PHE A 241 -0.88 13.09 -12.05
C PHE A 241 -1.83 12.09 -11.41
N MET A 242 -1.68 11.72 -10.13
CA MET A 242 -2.64 10.88 -9.42
C MET A 242 -3.67 11.67 -8.60
N THR A 243 -3.70 12.99 -8.77
CA THR A 243 -4.71 13.86 -8.15
C THR A 243 -6.07 13.55 -8.78
N PRO A 244 -7.18 13.53 -8.02
CA PRO A 244 -8.52 13.45 -8.59
C PRO A 244 -8.69 14.49 -9.72
N SER A 245 -9.24 14.05 -10.86
CA SER A 245 -9.25 14.85 -12.10
C SER A 245 -10.02 16.16 -11.95
N ASP A 246 -11.10 16.18 -11.19
CA ASP A 246 -11.86 17.39 -10.86
C ASP A 246 -11.00 18.45 -10.16
N ARG A 247 -10.15 18.03 -9.21
CA ARG A 247 -9.21 18.91 -8.53
C ARG A 247 -8.05 19.31 -9.45
N PHE A 248 -7.56 18.40 -10.28
CA PHE A 248 -6.48 18.69 -11.21
C PHE A 248 -6.91 19.72 -12.26
N THR A 249 -8.11 19.58 -12.83
CA THR A 249 -8.73 20.57 -13.74
C THR A 249 -8.83 21.94 -13.11
N LYS A 250 -9.30 22.02 -11.85
CA LYS A 250 -9.35 23.29 -11.11
C LYS A 250 -7.97 23.94 -11.03
N ASN A 251 -6.94 23.17 -10.65
CA ASN A 251 -5.57 23.69 -10.58
C ASN A 251 -5.07 24.23 -11.92
N VAL A 252 -5.29 23.49 -13.02
CA VAL A 252 -4.86 23.91 -14.37
C VAL A 252 -5.58 25.19 -14.80
N ASN A 253 -6.88 25.29 -14.55
CA ASN A 253 -7.67 26.47 -14.89
C ASN A 253 -7.27 27.70 -14.07
N GLU A 254 -6.98 27.55 -12.77
CA GLU A 254 -6.50 28.67 -11.96
C GLU A 254 -5.13 29.19 -12.43
N VAL A 255 -4.21 28.28 -12.77
CA VAL A 255 -2.91 28.69 -13.32
C VAL A 255 -3.08 29.43 -14.65
N LYS A 256 -4.05 29.05 -15.50
CA LYS A 256 -4.38 29.81 -16.72
C LYS A 256 -4.92 31.20 -16.41
N LYS A 257 -5.82 31.33 -15.43
CA LYS A 257 -6.40 32.63 -15.04
C LYS A 257 -5.34 33.60 -14.51
N MET A 258 -4.27 33.07 -13.91
CA MET A 258 -3.10 33.85 -13.45
C MET A 258 -2.18 34.31 -14.59
N GLY A 259 -2.54 34.07 -15.85
CA GLY A 259 -1.78 34.54 -17.01
C GLY A 259 -0.57 33.68 -17.39
N PHE A 260 -0.33 32.55 -16.71
CA PHE A 260 0.73 31.63 -17.14
C PHE A 260 0.39 31.02 -18.50
N SER A 261 1.31 31.14 -19.45
CA SER A 261 1.12 30.59 -20.79
C SER A 261 1.32 29.06 -20.82
N PRO A 262 0.33 28.26 -21.28
CA PRO A 262 0.43 26.79 -21.30
C PRO A 262 1.62 26.23 -22.09
N VAL A 263 2.15 26.96 -23.06
CA VAL A 263 3.32 26.54 -23.84
C VAL A 263 4.64 26.64 -23.06
N SER A 264 4.66 27.43 -22.00
CA SER A 264 5.85 27.71 -21.20
C SER A 264 6.04 26.68 -20.07
N TRP A 265 7.29 26.38 -19.73
CA TRP A 265 7.60 25.51 -18.59
C TRP A 265 7.17 26.10 -17.24
N GLN A 266 7.07 27.42 -17.13
CA GLN A 266 6.56 28.11 -15.94
C GLN A 266 5.12 27.70 -15.62
N PHE A 267 4.28 27.44 -16.63
CA PHE A 267 2.93 26.90 -16.43
C PHE A 267 2.96 25.55 -15.70
N VAL A 268 3.85 24.65 -16.10
CA VAL A 268 4.02 23.35 -15.46
C VAL A 268 4.48 23.49 -14.02
N ILE A 269 5.43 24.39 -13.76
CA ILE A 269 5.90 24.68 -12.39
C ILE A 269 4.77 25.22 -11.52
N ALA A 270 3.93 26.10 -12.05
CA ALA A 270 2.75 26.60 -11.36
C ALA A 270 1.73 25.48 -11.08
N VAL A 271 1.37 24.65 -12.07
CA VAL A 271 0.47 23.49 -11.87
C VAL A 271 1.01 22.52 -10.82
N LYS A 272 2.33 22.29 -10.80
CA LYS A 272 3.01 21.52 -9.75
C LYS A 272 2.82 22.16 -8.36
N ALA A 273 2.97 23.48 -8.24
CA ALA A 273 2.78 24.17 -6.97
C ALA A 273 1.34 24.04 -6.46
N PHE A 274 0.35 24.26 -7.32
CA PHE A 274 -1.08 24.15 -6.99
C PHE A 274 -1.48 22.71 -6.66
N SER A 275 -0.89 21.72 -7.32
CA SER A 275 -1.12 20.31 -6.97
C SER A 275 -0.50 19.91 -5.63
N ALA A 276 0.30 20.77 -4.99
CA ALA A 276 0.98 20.48 -3.72
C ALA A 276 0.19 20.95 -2.50
N MET A 277 -0.74 21.89 -2.68
CA MET A 277 -1.46 22.55 -1.59
C MET A 277 -2.93 22.76 -1.94
N SER A 278 -3.75 23.20 -0.99
CA SER A 278 -5.11 23.64 -1.31
C SER A 278 -5.10 25.08 -1.82
N ILE A 279 -6.15 25.47 -2.55
CA ILE A 279 -6.38 26.87 -2.96
C ILE A 279 -6.37 27.78 -1.72
N SER A 280 -7.02 27.36 -0.64
CA SER A 280 -7.02 28.10 0.64
C SER A 280 -5.64 28.28 1.27
N THR A 281 -4.71 27.32 1.09
CA THR A 281 -3.32 27.51 1.53
C THR A 281 -2.59 28.50 0.62
N TRP A 282 -2.87 28.48 -0.68
CA TRP A 282 -2.30 29.45 -1.62
C TRP A 282 -2.74 30.88 -1.30
N GLU A 283 -4.05 31.10 -1.13
CA GLU A 283 -4.62 32.42 -0.79
C GLU A 283 -3.99 33.00 0.47
N LYS A 284 -3.87 32.19 1.54
CA LYS A 284 -3.19 32.60 2.77
C LYS A 284 -1.74 33.01 2.55
N LYS A 285 -1.02 32.34 1.64
CA LYS A 285 0.36 32.71 1.29
C LYS A 285 0.39 34.04 0.53
N VAL A 286 -0.51 34.22 -0.44
CA VAL A 286 -0.65 35.48 -1.17
C VAL A 286 -0.95 36.65 -0.23
N GLU A 287 -1.85 36.48 0.74
CA GLU A 287 -2.14 37.50 1.76
C GLU A 287 -0.89 37.89 2.58
N VAL A 288 0.00 36.95 2.88
CA VAL A 288 1.27 37.26 3.56
C VAL A 288 2.17 38.12 2.67
N TYR A 289 2.29 37.79 1.39
CA TYR A 289 3.10 38.59 0.45
C TYR A 289 2.51 40.00 0.24
N LYS A 290 1.17 40.13 0.17
CA LYS A 290 0.50 41.43 0.12
C LYS A 290 0.81 42.28 1.35
N LYS A 291 0.82 41.68 2.55
CA LYS A 291 1.22 42.37 3.79
C LYS A 291 2.68 42.83 3.78
N TRP A 292 3.53 42.23 2.94
CA TRP A 292 4.93 42.62 2.75
C TRP A 292 5.13 43.58 1.57
N GLY A 293 4.05 44.07 0.95
CA GLY A 293 4.11 45.08 -0.11
C GLY A 293 4.28 44.53 -1.53
N CYS A 294 4.12 43.22 -1.75
CA CYS A 294 4.12 42.65 -3.11
C CYS A 294 2.79 42.96 -3.81
N SER A 295 2.85 43.42 -5.07
CA SER A 295 1.73 43.54 -6.00
C SER A 295 1.27 42.17 -6.52
N GLU A 296 0.08 42.12 -7.13
CA GLU A 296 -0.42 40.92 -7.81
C GLU A 296 0.14 40.74 -9.22
N ASP A 297 0.73 41.81 -9.78
CA ASP A 297 1.46 41.84 -11.06
C ASP A 297 2.93 41.44 -10.86
#